data_AF-A0A7Y5LGR7-F1
#
_entry.id   AF-A0A7Y5LGR7-F1
#
_cell.length_a   1.000
_cell.length_b   1.000
_cell.length_c   1.000
_cell.angle_alpha   90.00
_cell.angle_beta   90.00
_cell.angle_gamma   90.00
#
_symmetry.space_group_name_H-M   'P 1'
#
loop_
_entity.id
_entity.type
_entity.pdbx_description
1 polymer ?
#
loop_
_entity_poly.entity_id
_entity_poly.type
_entity_poly.pdbx_seq_one_letter_code
_entity_poly.pdbx_strand_id
1 'polypeptide(L)' 'MRSENYRFLQQHVYSHAGIVLEEDKHYLFESRLAPIVKQLGLNSINDLCTLLMATR' A
#
# COMPACT_ATOMS: atom_id res chain seq x y z
N MET A 1 4.30 6.80 6.52
CA MET A 1 4.61 5.56 5.75
C MET A 1 6.08 5.54 5.33
N ARG A 2 6.76 4.38 5.30
CA ARG A 2 8.15 4.29 4.78
C ARG A 2 8.17 4.40 3.24
N SER A 3 9.12 5.15 2.66
CA SER A 3 9.20 5.37 1.21
C SER A 3 9.37 4.08 0.40
N GLU A 4 10.06 3.07 0.96
CA GLU A 4 10.24 1.74 0.33
C GLU A 4 8.91 1.00 0.15
N ASN A 5 8.08 0.99 1.19
CA ASN A 5 6.75 0.36 1.17
C ASN A 5 5.81 1.09 0.22
N TYR A 6 5.98 2.39 0.08
CA TYR A 6 5.19 3.18 -0.86
C TYR A 6 5.53 2.82 -2.30
N ARG A 7 6.83 2.79 -2.62
CA ARG A 7 7.30 2.41 -3.95
C ARG A 7 6.89 0.98 -4.31
N PHE A 8 6.91 0.06 -3.35
CA PHE A 8 6.38 -1.29 -3.54
C PHE A 8 4.90 -1.29 -3.92
N LEU A 9 4.04 -0.61 -3.15
CA LEU A 9 2.61 -0.54 -3.44
C LEU A 9 2.31 0.16 -4.77
N GLN A 10 3.05 1.22 -5.08
CA GLN A 10 2.97 1.93 -6.36
C GLN A 10 3.28 0.97 -7.53
N GLN A 11 4.37 0.20 -7.45
CA GLN A 11 4.72 -0.79 -8.46
C GLN A 11 3.69 -1.93 -8.53
N HIS A 12 3.17 -2.38 -7.39
CA HIS A 12 2.20 -3.47 -7.32
C HIS A 12 0.88 -3.06 -7.98
N VAL A 13 0.39 -1.86 -7.69
CA VAL A 13 -0.82 -1.28 -8.30
C VAL A 13 -0.61 -1.00 -9.79
N TYR A 14 0.56 -0.46 -10.17
CA TYR A 14 0.90 -0.26 -11.58
C TYR A 14 0.90 -1.59 -12.34
N SER A 15 1.50 -2.64 -11.77
CA SER A 15 1.59 -3.95 -12.41
C SER A 15 0.23 -4.66 -12.55
N HIS A 16 -0.70 -4.48 -11.60
CA HIS A 16 -1.99 -5.18 -11.62
C HIS A 16 -3.11 -4.38 -12.27
N ALA A 17 -3.08 -3.06 -12.16
CA ALA A 17 -4.18 -2.18 -12.57
C ALA A 17 -3.76 -1.13 -13.62
N GLY A 18 -2.47 -1.01 -13.94
CA GLY A 18 -1.97 0.03 -14.86
C GLY A 18 -2.06 1.45 -14.31
N ILE A 19 -2.35 1.62 -13.02
CA ILE A 19 -2.54 2.93 -12.39
C ILE A 19 -1.19 3.47 -11.93
N VAL A 20 -0.79 4.62 -12.45
CA VAL A 20 0.37 5.38 -11.97
C VAL A 20 -0.10 6.32 -10.85
N LEU A 21 0.39 6.08 -9.64
CA LEU A 21 0.24 7.00 -8.51
C LEU A 21 1.49 7.86 -8.40
N GLU A 22 1.32 9.18 -8.44
CA GLU A 22 2.43 10.14 -8.26
C GLU A 22 2.89 10.18 -6.80
N GLU A 23 4.11 10.63 -6.54
CA GLU A 23 4.67 10.73 -5.18
C GLU A 23 3.78 11.58 -4.27
N ASP A 24 3.28 12.73 -4.74
CA ASP A 24 2.45 13.62 -3.92
C ASP A 24 1.11 12.99 -3.45
N LYS A 25 0.72 11.86 -4.04
CA LYS A 25 -0.55 11.16 -3.77
C LYS A 25 -0.43 10.08 -2.69
N HIS A 26 0.58 10.16 -1.82
CA HIS A 26 0.75 9.22 -0.69
C HIS A 26 -0.54 9.01 0.13
N TYR A 27 -1.28 10.08 0.40
CA TYR A 27 -2.51 10.04 1.20
C TYR A 27 -3.63 9.19 0.57
N LEU A 28 -3.63 8.99 -0.75
CA LEU A 28 -4.65 8.17 -1.43
C LEU A 28 -4.52 6.71 -1.04
N PHE A 29 -3.29 6.20 -0.97
CA PHE A 29 -3.05 4.85 -0.44
C PHE A 29 -3.47 4.77 1.02
N GLU A 30 -3.16 5.80 1.82
CA GLU A 30 -3.57 5.81 3.22
C GLU A 30 -5.09 5.77 3.40
N SER A 31 -5.81 6.61 2.67
CA SER A 31 -7.27 6.67 2.71
C SER A 31 -7.93 5.39 2.18
N ARG A 32 -7.43 4.82 1.08
CA ARG A 32 -8.03 3.63 0.43
C ARG A 32 -7.68 2.33 1.13
N LEU A 33 -6.47 2.20 1.70
CA LEU A 33 -6.02 1.00 2.39
C LEU A 33 -6.38 1.00 3.88
N ALA A 34 -6.63 2.15 4.51
CA ALA A 34 -7.10 2.23 5.91
C ALA A 34 -8.26 1.28 6.25
N PRO A 35 -9.34 1.19 5.47
CA PRO A 35 -10.42 0.23 5.75
C PRO A 35 -9.94 -1.23 5.67
N ILE A 36 -9.03 -1.56 4.75
CA ILE A 36 -8.48 -2.92 4.59
C ILE A 36 -7.56 -3.27 5.77
N VAL A 37 -6.69 -2.34 6.18
CA VAL A 37 -5.85 -2.47 7.38
C VAL A 37 -6.72 -2.77 8.60
N LYS A 38 -7.82 -2.04 8.77
CA LYS A 38 -8.76 -2.26 9.86
C LYS A 38 -9.49 -3.60 9.76
N GLN A 39 -9.91 -4.02 8.56
CA GLN A 39 -10.55 -5.32 8.33
C GLN A 39 -9.63 -6.50 8.63
N LEU A 40 -8.34 -6.37 8.33
CA LEU A 40 -7.32 -7.39 8.57
C LEU A 40 -6.77 -7.35 10.01
N GLY A 41 -7.24 -6.42 10.85
CA GLY A 41 -6.76 -6.27 12.23
C GLY A 41 -5.31 -5.76 12.33
N LEU A 42 -4.82 -5.10 11.29
CA LEU A 42 -3.46 -4.57 11.22
C LEU A 42 -3.36 -3.20 11.89
N ASN A 43 -2.22 -2.90 12.50
CA ASN A 43 -2.02 -1.62 13.18
C ASN A 43 -1.65 -0.49 12.20
N SER A 44 -1.09 -0.84 11.04
CA SER A 44 -0.62 0.13 10.07
C SER A 44 -0.58 -0.42 8.64
N ILE A 45 -0.53 0.48 7.66
CA ILE A 45 -0.29 0.12 6.25
C ILE A 45 1.09 -0.52 6.07
N ASN A 46 2.02 -0.22 6.96
CA ASN A 46 3.32 -0.85 6.98
C ASN A 46 3.19 -2.36 7.22
N ASP A 47 2.32 -2.78 8.14
CA ASP A 47 2.02 -4.20 8.38
C ASP A 47 1.35 -4.84 7.18
N LEU A 48 0.44 -4.12 6.51
CA LEU A 48 -0.18 -4.59 5.27
C LEU A 48 0.86 -4.79 4.16
N CYS A 49 1.82 -3.87 4.04
CA CYS A 49 2.91 -3.99 3.07
C CYS A 49 3.78 -5.21 3.38
N THR A 50 4.12 -5.44 4.66
CA THR A 50 4.85 -6.64 5.09
C THR A 50 4.10 -7.92 4.75
N LEU A 51 2.78 -7.95 4.99
CA LEU A 51 1.93 -9.10 4.65
C LEU A 51 1.93 -9.37 3.13
N LEU A 52 1.78 -8.33 2.31
CA LEU A 52 1.80 -8.43 0.85
C LEU A 52 3.16 -8.89 0.33
N MET A 53 4.26 -8.45 0.94
CA MET A 53 5.60 -8.91 0.61
C MET A 53 5.85 -10.37 1.03
N ALA A 54 5.24 -10.81 2.13
CA ALA A 54 5.35 -12.18 2.64
C ALA A 54 4.49 -13.19 1.86
N THR A 55 3.45 -12.74 1.16
CA THR A 55 2.52 -13.59 0.38
C THR A 55 3.01 -13.81 -1.06
N ARG A 56 4.30 -13.58 -1.32
CA ARG A 56 4.92 -13.72 -2.65
C ARG A 56 5.72 -15.01 -2.78
#